data_AF-A0A970IRA8-F1
#
_entry.id   AF-A0A970IRA8-F1
#
_cell.length_a   1.000
_cell.length_b   1.000
_cell.length_c   1.000
_cell.angle_alpha   90.00
_cell.angle_beta   90.00
_cell.angle_gamma   90.00
#
_symmetry.space_group_name_H-M   'P 1'
#
loop_
_entity.id
_entity.type
_entity.pdbx_description
1 polymer ?
#
loop_
_entity_poly.entity_id
_entity_poly.type
_entity_poly.pdbx_seq_one_letter_code
_entity_poly.pdbx_strand_id
1 'polypeptide(L)'
;MKIIEKHLKDVNQFKLIQIKDLVFDNYIRSYCERNTCGLYNKSWVCSTNNQEVFNLKRVLDYQQVLIFNCVYQLADSYDYE
;
A
#
# COMPACT_ATOMS: atom_id res chain seq x y z
N MET A 1 -21.38 2.54 -1.38
CA MET A 1 -20.89 1.85 -0.16
C MET A 1 -21.16 0.35 -0.16
N LYS A 2 -22.35 -0.15 -0.52
CA LYS A 2 -22.68 -1.60 -0.55
C LYS A 2 -21.72 -2.53 -1.33
N ILE A 3 -20.96 -1.99 -2.29
CA ILE A 3 -19.97 -2.77 -3.08
C ILE A 3 -18.70 -3.06 -2.26
N ILE A 4 -18.23 -2.09 -1.46
CA ILE A 4 -17.00 -2.26 -0.65
C ILE A 4 -17.26 -3.35 0.40
N GLU A 5 -18.33 -3.23 1.18
CA GLU A 5 -18.73 -4.21 2.20
C GLU A 5 -18.99 -5.61 1.61
N LYS A 6 -19.47 -5.71 0.37
CA LYS A 6 -19.71 -6.99 -0.31
C LYS A 6 -18.40 -7.70 -0.69
N HIS A 7 -17.37 -6.95 -1.04
CA HIS A 7 -16.13 -7.50 -1.63
C HIS A 7 -14.93 -7.46 -0.67
N LEU A 8 -14.99 -6.67 0.41
CA LEU A 8 -13.93 -6.48 1.38
C LEU A 8 -14.44 -6.91 2.76
N LYS A 9 -14.46 -8.23 3.00
CA LYS A 9 -15.09 -8.85 4.17
C LYS A 9 -14.37 -8.60 5.49
N ASP A 10 -13.05 -8.40 5.43
CA ASP A 10 -12.20 -8.29 6.63
C ASP A 10 -11.68 -6.85 6.86
N VAL A 11 -12.34 -5.87 6.24
CA VAL A 11 -11.95 -4.48 6.39
C VAL A 11 -12.39 -3.96 7.75
N ASN A 12 -11.41 -3.46 8.51
CA ASN A 12 -11.64 -2.81 9.80
C ASN A 12 -12.03 -1.34 9.59
N GLN A 13 -11.28 -0.61 8.76
CA GLN A 13 -11.53 0.79 8.43
C GLN A 13 -11.25 1.04 6.96
N PHE A 14 -12.00 1.96 6.37
CA PHE A 14 -11.73 2.45 5.02
C PHE A 14 -12.08 3.93 4.86
N LYS A 15 -11.49 4.54 3.84
CA LYS A 15 -11.76 5.94 3.46
C LYS A 15 -11.56 6.14 1.97
N LEU A 16 -12.46 6.90 1.35
CA LEU A 16 -12.24 7.46 0.02
C LEU A 16 -11.54 8.81 0.17
N ILE A 17 -10.44 8.99 -0.55
CA ILE A 17 -9.61 10.20 -0.53
C ILE A 17 -9.49 10.71 -1.96
N GLN A 18 -9.47 12.04 -2.13
CA GLN A 18 -9.24 12.62 -3.45
C GLN A 18 -7.76 12.50 -3.81
N ILE A 19 -7.46 12.22 -5.07
CA ILE A 19 -6.06 12.13 -5.54
C ILE A 19 -5.26 13.40 -5.25
N LYS A 20 -5.89 14.57 -5.36
CA LYS A 20 -5.26 15.87 -5.06
C LYS A 20 -4.80 16.02 -3.61
N ASP A 21 -5.34 15.23 -2.69
CA ASP A 21 -4.99 15.28 -1.26
C ASP A 21 -3.84 14.30 -0.93
N LEU A 22 -3.37 13.51 -1.90
CA LEU A 22 -2.24 12.60 -1.73
C LEU A 22 -0.92 13.32 -1.98
N VAL A 23 0.06 13.09 -1.11
CA VAL A 23 1.43 13.56 -1.27
C VAL A 23 2.29 12.41 -1.79
N PHE A 24 2.90 12.60 -2.96
CA PHE A 24 3.90 11.69 -3.51
C PHE A 24 5.29 12.20 -3.12
N ASP A 25 5.90 11.57 -2.11
CA ASP A 25 7.22 11.94 -1.60
C ASP A 25 8.27 10.87 -1.91
N ASN A 26 9.40 11.28 -2.47
CA ASN A 26 10.56 10.43 -2.75
C ASN A 26 11.37 10.10 -1.49
N TYR A 27 11.08 10.71 -0.34
CA TYR A 27 11.75 10.42 0.92
C TYR A 27 11.71 8.93 1.28
N ILE A 28 10.57 8.27 1.07
CA ILE A 28 10.43 6.83 1.33
C ILE A 28 11.38 6.02 0.43
N ARG A 29 11.61 6.48 -0.81
CA ARG A 29 12.58 5.85 -1.72
C ARG A 29 14.00 5.96 -1.19
N SER A 30 14.38 7.15 -0.69
CA SER A 30 15.70 7.36 -0.07
C SER A 30 15.96 6.44 1.13
N TYR A 31 14.89 6.04 1.83
CA TYR A 31 14.99 5.07 2.93
C TYR A 31 15.18 3.65 2.41
N CYS A 32 14.44 3.27 1.36
CA CYS A 32 14.56 1.96 0.72
C CYS A 32 15.94 1.75 0.08
N GLU A 33 16.53 2.79 -0.52
CA GLU A 33 17.88 2.77 -1.12
C GLU A 33 19.00 2.49 -0.10
N ARG A 34 18.78 2.77 1.19
CA ARG A 34 19.71 2.35 2.27
C ARG A 34 19.74 0.84 2.45
N ASN A 35 18.76 0.13 1.89
CA ASN A 35 18.69 -1.32 1.85
C ASN A 35 18.80 -2.00 3.21
N THR A 36 18.26 -1.39 4.27
CA THR A 36 18.30 -1.96 5.64
C THR A 36 17.63 -3.34 5.74
N CYS A 37 16.63 -3.61 4.91
CA CYS A 37 15.97 -4.93 4.84
C CYS A 37 16.65 -5.93 3.88
N GLY A 38 17.66 -5.51 3.10
CA GLY A 38 18.34 -6.36 2.12
C GLY A 38 17.59 -6.63 0.79
N LEU A 39 16.37 -6.12 0.65
CA LEU A 39 15.46 -6.40 -0.47
C LEU A 39 15.39 -5.29 -1.54
N TYR A 40 16.23 -4.25 -1.45
CA TYR A 40 16.27 -3.19 -2.47
C TYR A 40 16.53 -3.80 -3.85
N ASN A 41 15.63 -3.49 -4.79
CA ASN A 41 15.59 -4.05 -6.15
C ASN A 41 15.43 -5.59 -6.27
N LYS A 42 14.98 -6.29 -5.21
CA LYS A 42 14.92 -7.77 -5.18
C LYS A 42 13.55 -8.37 -4.86
N SER A 43 12.59 -7.57 -4.40
CA SER A 43 11.26 -8.05 -4.00
C SER A 43 10.14 -7.25 -4.66
N TRP A 44 9.10 -7.93 -5.15
CA TRP A 44 7.88 -7.30 -5.65
C TRP A 44 7.08 -6.57 -4.55
N VAL A 45 7.40 -6.86 -3.28
CA VAL A 45 6.81 -6.21 -2.10
C VAL A 45 7.45 -4.85 -1.82
N CYS A 46 8.68 -4.62 -2.29
CA CYS A 46 9.23 -3.27 -2.29
C CYS A 46 8.37 -2.43 -3.23
N SER A 47 7.62 -1.49 -2.64
CA SER A 47 6.75 -0.52 -3.34
C SER A 47 7.47 0.25 -4.45
N THR A 48 8.79 0.19 -4.50
CA THR A 48 9.67 0.89 -5.44
C THR A 48 10.43 -0.02 -6.42
N ASN A 49 10.28 -1.35 -6.36
CA ASN A 49 11.12 -2.30 -7.12
C ASN A 49 10.90 -2.25 -8.63
N ASN A 50 9.73 -1.82 -9.09
CA ASN A 50 9.46 -1.70 -10.51
C ASN A 50 8.96 -0.30 -10.85
N GLN A 51 9.89 0.60 -11.16
CA GLN A 51 9.56 1.88 -11.81
C GLN A 51 8.80 1.66 -13.14
N GLU A 52 9.01 0.52 -13.80
CA GLU A 52 8.33 0.16 -15.06
C GLU A 52 6.94 -0.46 -14.86
N VAL A 53 6.72 -1.27 -13.81
CA VAL A 53 5.44 -2.01 -13.62
C VAL A 53 4.39 -1.17 -12.92
N PHE A 54 4.78 -0.22 -12.07
CA PHE A 54 3.87 0.77 -11.47
C PHE A 54 4.30 2.17 -11.88
N ASN A 55 3.80 2.63 -13.03
CA ASN A 55 3.85 4.05 -13.36
C ASN A 55 2.98 4.80 -12.34
N LEU A 56 3.59 5.28 -11.25
CA LEU A 56 2.91 6.01 -10.17
C LEU A 56 2.12 7.21 -10.71
N LYS A 57 2.50 7.76 -11.88
CA LYS A 57 1.74 8.84 -12.54
C LYS A 57 0.35 8.40 -13.00
N ARG A 58 0.14 7.12 -13.31
CA ARG A 58 -1.17 6.58 -13.70
C ARG A 58 -2.21 6.70 -12.58
N VAL A 59 -1.76 6.76 -11.32
CA VAL A 59 -2.65 7.01 -10.18
C VAL A 59 -3.30 8.40 -10.29
N LEU A 60 -2.64 9.35 -10.96
CA LEU A 60 -3.15 10.71 -11.18
C LEU A 60 -4.31 10.76 -12.17
N ASP A 61 -4.50 9.72 -12.99
CA ASP A 61 -5.62 9.64 -13.94
C ASP A 61 -6.96 9.34 -13.25
N TYR A 62 -6.93 8.96 -11.97
CA TYR A 62 -8.11 8.67 -11.17
C TYR A 62 -8.53 9.89 -10.35
N GLN A 63 -9.81 9.95 -9.96
CA GLN A 63 -10.32 11.03 -9.13
C GLN A 63 -10.14 10.75 -7.63
N GLN A 64 -10.34 9.49 -7.24
CA GLN A 64 -10.35 9.05 -5.85
C GLN A 64 -9.60 7.74 -5.67
N VAL A 65 -9.09 7.55 -4.45
CA VAL A 65 -8.49 6.29 -4.01
C VAL A 65 -9.24 5.79 -2.79
N LEU A 66 -9.45 4.48 -2.74
CA LEU A 66 -9.93 3.78 -1.56
C LEU A 66 -8.73 3.29 -0.75
N ILE A 67 -8.58 3.81 0.46
CA ILE A 67 -7.64 3.29 1.45
C ILE A 67 -8.43 2.44 2.42
N PHE A 68 -7.92 1.26 2.76
CA PHE A 68 -8.51 0.39 3.76
C PHE A 68 -7.43 -0.34 4.55
N ASN A 69 -7.79 -0.81 5.75
CA ASN A 69 -6.98 -1.72 6.53
C ASN A 69 -7.81 -2.94 6.93
N CYS A 70 -7.10 -4.02 7.22
CA CYS A 70 -7.65 -5.22 7.83
C CYS A 70 -6.95 -5.42 9.17
N VAL A 71 -7.66 -5.95 10.15
CA VAL A 71 -7.10 -6.30 11.46
C VAL A 71 -7.39 -7.77 11.70
N TYR A 72 -6.33 -8.54 11.90
CA TYR A 72 -6.40 -9.97 12.15
C TYR A 72 -5.94 -10.24 13.58
N GLN A 73 -6.66 -11.11 14.27
CA GLN A 73 -6.29 -11.54 15.62
C GLN A 73 -5.15 -12.55 15.52
N LEU A 74 -4.08 -12.32 16.30
CA LEU A 74 -2.97 -13.28 16.40
C LEU A 74 -3.46 -14.54 17.13
N ALA A 75 -3.08 -15.72 16.65
CA ALA A 75 -3.39 -16.98 17.29
C ALA A 75 -2.64 -17.14 18.62
N ASP A 76 -1.36 -16.74 18.65
CA ASP A 76 -0.52 -16.67 19.84
C ASP A 76 0.63 -15.65 19.68
N SER A 77 1.50 -15.52 20.69
CA SER A 77 2.63 -14.57 20.68
C SER A 77 3.78 -14.98 19.74
N TYR A 78 3.70 -16.16 19.13
CA TYR A 78 4.68 -16.74 18.21
C TYR A 78 4.08 -16.98 16.80
N ASP A 79 3.04 -16.22 16.46
CA ASP A 79 2.38 -16.25 15.15
C ASP A 79 3.19 -15.44 14.12
N TYR A 80 4.36 -15.97 13.73
CA TYR A 80 5.28 -15.39 12.75
C TYR A 80 5.48 -16.27 11.49
N GLU A 81 4.69 -17.36 11.35
CA GLU A 81 4.69 -18.25 10.19
C GLU A 81 3.79 -17.76 9.04
#